data_AF-A0A0C5W254-F1
#
_entry.id   AF-A0A0C5W254-F1
#
_cell.length_a   1.000
_cell.length_b   1.000
_cell.length_c   1.000
_cell.angle_alpha   90.00
_cell.angle_beta   90.00
_cell.angle_gamma   90.00
#
_symmetry.space_group_name_H-M   'P 1'
#
loop_
_entity.id
_entity.type
_entity.pdbx_description
1 polymer ?
#
loop_
_entity_poly.entity_id
_entity_poly.type
_entity_poly.pdbx_seq_one_letter_code
_entity_poly.pdbx_strand_id
1 'polypeptide(L)'
;MADRLKRINYSIYLDPVNNPADLYASKVLHQWADDFARLKSESGNEHSLALLNARNVQKQVYLSGLFMHLLSPDLSQQLSMQLTEAQVSEFTLEKTLQGLGYLATNTEQVCNQQTQEELFEALKASIFEQVTTEAERTREHLSAVMSSTLAAEGEKGSAANTVEAVTAAVSDAVEGHHAQNARLVKLVERQSQEIAELKQMLASQSELIGKLSKGGISSQAGLSNQEQGETPVVDLNERLAHVQKIKKKGIF
;
A
#
# COMPACT_ATOMS: atom_id res chain seq x y z
N MET A 1 -27.70 -9.49 -37.48
CA MET A 1 -27.91 -8.06 -37.73
C MET A 1 -26.54 -7.40 -37.81
N ALA A 2 -25.98 -7.26 -39.02
CA ALA A 2 -24.71 -6.55 -39.21
C ALA A 2 -25.04 -5.06 -39.28
N ASP A 3 -25.08 -4.44 -38.10
CA ASP A 3 -25.21 -2.99 -37.98
C ASP A 3 -24.09 -2.37 -38.83
N ARG A 4 -24.45 -1.59 -39.84
CA ARG A 4 -23.49 -1.00 -40.76
C ARG A 4 -22.55 -0.13 -39.95
N LEU A 5 -21.27 -0.50 -39.88
CA LEU A 5 -20.22 0.29 -39.23
C LEU A 5 -20.33 1.75 -39.69
N LYS A 6 -20.86 2.61 -38.81
CA LYS A 6 -21.05 4.02 -39.10
C LYS A 6 -19.69 4.70 -38.97
N ARG A 7 -19.16 5.23 -40.08
CA ARG A 7 -17.93 6.02 -40.05
C ARG A 7 -18.18 7.28 -39.22
N ILE A 8 -17.36 7.49 -38.21
CA ILE A 8 -17.33 8.72 -37.41
C ILE A 8 -16.20 9.58 -37.96
N ASN A 9 -16.51 10.83 -38.29
CA ASN A 9 -15.51 11.83 -38.66
C ASN A 9 -15.23 12.68 -37.43
N TYR A 10 -13.96 12.83 -37.10
CA TYR A 10 -13.47 13.63 -35.98
C TYR A 10 -12.36 14.53 -36.48
N SER A 11 -12.33 15.77 -36.00
CA SER A 11 -11.36 16.78 -36.39
C SER A 11 -10.88 17.50 -35.14
N ILE A 12 -9.56 17.61 -35.02
CA ILE A 12 -8.87 18.28 -33.90
C ILE A 12 -8.09 19.44 -34.49
N TYR A 13 -8.10 20.57 -33.80
CA TYR A 13 -7.22 21.69 -34.10
C TYR A 13 -6.05 21.66 -33.12
N LEU A 14 -4.84 21.77 -33.65
CA LEU A 14 -3.61 21.91 -32.87
C LEU A 14 -3.18 23.38 -32.96
N ASP A 15 -2.65 23.93 -31.86
CA ASP A 15 -2.10 25.28 -31.83
C ASP A 15 -0.57 25.24 -31.69
N PRO A 16 0.16 25.07 -32.80
CA PRO A 16 1.61 24.92 -32.78
C PRO A 16 2.36 26.22 -32.39
N VAL A 17 1.67 27.37 -32.31
CA VAL A 17 2.28 28.65 -31.95
C VAL A 17 2.32 28.81 -30.44
N ASN A 18 1.22 28.45 -29.76
CA ASN A 18 1.07 28.66 -28.32
C ASN A 18 1.40 27.42 -27.50
N ASN A 19 1.36 26.22 -28.08
CA ASN A 19 1.60 24.96 -27.38
C ASN A 19 2.78 24.17 -28.00
N PRO A 20 3.89 23.95 -27.27
CA PRO A 20 5.03 23.19 -27.77
C PRO A 20 4.72 21.71 -28.01
N ALA A 21 3.78 21.12 -27.25
CA ALA A 21 3.34 19.75 -27.46
C ALA A 21 2.57 19.61 -28.78
N ASP A 22 1.74 20.60 -29.12
CA ASP A 22 1.00 20.66 -30.39
C ASP A 22 1.94 20.86 -31.58
N LEU A 23 2.98 21.69 -31.43
CA LEU A 23 4.03 21.85 -32.44
C LEU A 23 4.73 20.51 -32.72
N TYR A 24 5.10 19.79 -31.66
CA TYR A 24 5.73 18.48 -31.80
C TYR A 24 4.78 17.46 -32.45
N ALA A 25 3.53 17.39 -31.99
CA ALA A 25 2.51 16.52 -32.58
C ALA A 25 2.28 16.83 -34.07
N SER A 26 2.25 18.11 -34.45
CA SER A 26 2.13 18.53 -35.84
C SER A 26 3.29 18.03 -36.71
N LYS A 27 4.54 18.13 -36.23
CA LYS A 27 5.72 17.60 -36.95
C LYS A 27 5.61 16.08 -37.17
N VAL A 28 5.23 15.33 -36.13
CA VAL A 28 5.07 13.87 -36.20
C VAL A 28 3.96 13.49 -37.18
N LEU A 29 2.83 14.20 -37.16
CA LEU A 29 1.72 13.98 -38.08
C LEU A 29 2.10 14.25 -39.54
N HIS A 30 2.90 15.29 -39.80
CA HIS A 30 3.43 15.58 -41.13
C HIS A 30 4.39 14.47 -41.60
N GLN A 31 5.30 14.03 -40.73
CA GLN A 31 6.21 12.93 -41.04
C GLN A 31 5.45 11.65 -41.41
N TRP A 32 4.39 11.29 -40.67
CA TRP A 32 3.56 10.14 -40.99
C TRP A 32 2.80 10.29 -42.32
N ALA A 33 2.37 11.51 -42.67
CA ALA A 33 1.73 11.78 -43.95
C ALA A 33 2.72 11.61 -45.12
N ASP A 34 3.95 12.08 -44.96
CA ASP A 34 5.02 11.94 -45.95
C ASP A 34 5.44 10.48 -46.12
N ASP A 35 5.61 9.75 -45.01
CA ASP A 35 5.90 8.31 -45.02
C ASP A 35 4.78 7.50 -45.69
N PHE A 36 3.52 7.85 -45.44
CA PHE A 36 2.38 7.23 -46.11
C PHE A 36 2.38 7.51 -47.62
N ALA A 37 2.68 8.74 -48.03
CA ALA A 37 2.78 9.11 -49.45
C ALA A 37 3.92 8.33 -50.14
N ARG A 38 5.08 8.20 -49.48
CA ARG A 38 6.22 7.42 -49.96
C ARG A 38 5.84 5.95 -50.14
N LEU A 39 5.29 5.30 -49.10
CA LEU A 39 4.87 3.90 -49.14
C LEU A 39 3.80 3.64 -50.21
N LYS A 40 2.94 4.62 -50.48
CA LYS A 40 1.95 4.54 -51.57
C LYS A 40 2.59 4.65 -52.95
N SER A 41 3.66 5.41 -53.11
CA SER A 41 4.39 5.54 -54.38
C SER A 41 5.31 4.36 -54.69
N GLU A 42 5.85 3.70 -53.66
CA GLU A 42 6.79 2.57 -53.76
C GLU A 42 6.09 1.20 -53.83
N SER A 43 4.75 1.16 -53.85
CA SER A 43 4.01 -0.08 -53.57
C SER A 43 4.14 -1.14 -54.68
N GLY A 44 5.03 -2.12 -54.45
CA GLY A 44 4.89 -3.51 -54.87
C GLY A 44 4.22 -4.37 -53.77
N ASN A 45 3.89 -5.64 -54.08
CA ASN A 45 3.13 -6.55 -53.19
C ASN A 45 3.72 -6.69 -51.75
N GLU A 46 5.00 -6.42 -51.54
CA GLU A 46 5.66 -6.54 -50.24
C GLU A 46 5.29 -5.44 -49.22
N HIS A 47 4.81 -4.27 -49.67
CA HIS A 47 4.51 -3.13 -48.77
C HIS A 47 3.03 -3.00 -48.37
N SER A 48 2.19 -3.98 -48.74
CA SER A 48 0.73 -3.95 -48.48
C SER A 48 0.39 -3.85 -46.99
N LEU A 49 1.11 -4.61 -46.14
CA LEU A 49 0.89 -4.60 -44.68
C LEU A 49 1.37 -3.28 -44.04
N ALA A 50 2.51 -2.75 -44.47
CA ALA A 50 3.04 -1.47 -43.99
C ALA A 50 2.09 -0.31 -44.31
N LEU A 51 1.50 -0.30 -45.51
CA LEU A 51 0.52 0.70 -45.93
C LEU A 51 -0.77 0.61 -45.10
N LEU A 52 -1.23 -0.60 -44.77
CA LEU A 52 -2.38 -0.80 -43.90
C LEU A 52 -2.11 -0.31 -42.47
N ASN A 53 -0.92 -0.58 -41.93
CA ASN A 53 -0.51 -0.07 -40.62
C ASN A 53 -0.44 1.46 -40.62
N ALA A 54 0.24 2.06 -41.59
CA ALA A 54 0.36 3.51 -41.74
C ALA A 54 -1.02 4.20 -41.83
N ARG A 55 -1.97 3.61 -42.56
CA ARG A 55 -3.36 4.10 -42.63
C ARG A 55 -4.06 4.09 -41.26
N ASN A 56 -3.74 3.12 -40.41
CA ASN A 56 -4.42 2.92 -39.13
C ASN A 56 -3.74 3.60 -37.95
N VAL A 57 -2.56 4.22 -38.13
CA VAL A 57 -1.81 4.88 -37.03
C VAL A 57 -2.66 5.90 -36.29
N GLN A 58 -3.32 6.82 -37.01
CA GLN A 58 -4.17 7.85 -36.37
C GLN A 58 -5.31 7.24 -35.55
N LYS A 59 -5.92 6.14 -36.03
CA LYS A 59 -6.96 5.41 -35.29
C LYS A 59 -6.38 4.81 -34.00
N GLN A 60 -5.20 4.21 -34.07
CA GLN A 60 -4.55 3.61 -32.90
C GLN A 60 -4.20 4.67 -31.86
N VAL A 61 -3.61 5.80 -32.26
CA VAL A 61 -3.26 6.92 -31.37
C VAL A 61 -4.49 7.50 -30.68
N TYR A 62 -5.58 7.71 -31.43
CA TYR A 62 -6.83 8.20 -30.84
C TYR A 62 -7.42 7.21 -29.84
N LEU A 63 -7.47 5.92 -30.18
CA LEU A 63 -8.02 4.90 -29.31
C LEU A 63 -7.17 4.71 -28.05
N SER A 64 -5.85 4.71 -28.15
CA SER A 64 -4.97 4.61 -26.99
C SER A 64 -5.11 5.82 -26.08
N GLY A 65 -5.16 7.04 -26.63
CA GLY A 65 -5.42 8.26 -25.86
C GLY A 65 -6.78 8.24 -25.17
N LEU A 66 -7.83 7.79 -25.87
CA LEU A 66 -9.17 7.64 -25.29
C LEU A 66 -9.19 6.62 -24.16
N PHE A 67 -8.57 5.45 -24.33
CA PHE A 67 -8.50 4.45 -23.27
C PHE A 67 -7.67 4.93 -22.08
N MET A 68 -6.57 5.65 -22.30
CA MET A 68 -5.83 6.29 -21.21
C MET A 68 -6.69 7.32 -20.47
N HIS A 69 -7.48 8.13 -21.18
CA HIS A 69 -8.40 9.08 -20.56
C HIS A 69 -9.50 8.38 -19.74
N LEU A 70 -9.99 7.23 -20.20
CA LEU A 70 -10.97 6.42 -19.46
C LEU A 70 -10.37 5.76 -18.20
N LEU A 71 -9.07 5.45 -18.20
CA LEU A 71 -8.36 4.97 -17.01
C LEU A 71 -8.10 6.11 -16.03
N SER A 72 -7.64 7.25 -16.54
CA SER A 72 -7.32 8.44 -15.75
C SER A 72 -7.39 9.71 -16.62
N PRO A 73 -8.37 10.59 -16.37
CA PRO A 73 -8.46 11.86 -17.07
C PRO A 73 -7.23 12.73 -16.84
N ASP A 74 -6.75 12.73 -15.59
CA ASP A 74 -5.62 13.55 -15.14
C ASP A 74 -4.32 13.10 -15.79
N LEU A 75 -4.09 11.79 -15.93
CA LEU A 75 -2.92 11.26 -16.65
C LEU A 75 -2.91 11.72 -18.10
N SER A 76 -4.03 11.56 -18.81
CA SER A 76 -4.12 11.96 -20.21
C SER A 76 -3.90 13.46 -20.38
N GLN A 77 -4.40 14.28 -19.46
CA GLN A 77 -4.21 15.73 -19.50
C GLN A 77 -2.76 16.11 -19.18
N GLN A 78 -2.15 15.53 -18.15
CA GLN A 78 -0.76 15.81 -17.79
C GLN A 78 0.19 15.40 -18.91
N LEU A 79 -0.01 14.23 -19.51
CA LEU A 79 0.81 13.80 -20.63
C LEU A 79 0.67 14.76 -21.82
N SER A 80 -0.55 15.21 -22.12
CA SER A 80 -0.79 16.18 -23.20
C SER A 80 -0.16 17.56 -22.95
N MET A 81 0.00 17.97 -21.68
CA MET A 81 0.54 19.29 -21.33
C MET A 81 2.06 19.27 -21.10
N GLN A 82 2.61 18.14 -20.67
CA GLN A 82 4.01 18.03 -20.24
C GLN A 82 4.91 17.32 -21.24
N LEU A 83 4.39 16.57 -22.22
CA LEU A 83 5.24 15.90 -23.20
C LEU A 83 5.64 16.87 -24.31
N THR A 84 6.89 17.31 -24.26
CA THR A 84 7.60 17.87 -25.41
C THR A 84 8.55 16.84 -26.01
N GLU A 85 9.10 17.12 -27.20
CA GLU A 85 10.04 16.25 -27.93
C GLU A 85 11.17 15.66 -27.06
N ALA A 86 11.73 16.46 -26.15
CA ALA A 86 12.83 16.04 -25.26
C ALA A 86 12.37 15.16 -24.08
N GLN A 87 11.07 15.14 -23.81
CA GLN A 87 10.46 14.50 -22.64
C GLN A 87 9.68 13.24 -22.98
N VAL A 88 9.49 12.91 -24.26
CA VAL A 88 8.89 11.64 -24.67
C VAL A 88 9.88 10.49 -24.44
N SER A 89 9.88 9.95 -23.22
CA SER A 89 10.65 8.76 -22.86
C SER A 89 9.86 7.86 -21.92
N GLU A 90 10.23 6.59 -21.87
CA GLU A 90 9.69 5.61 -20.92
C GLU A 90 9.87 6.12 -19.48
N PHE A 91 11.03 6.71 -19.17
CA PHE A 91 11.32 7.31 -17.87
C PHE A 91 10.33 8.44 -17.49
N THR A 92 10.02 9.35 -18.41
CA THR A 92 9.05 10.42 -18.12
C THR A 92 7.67 9.82 -17.86
N LEU A 93 7.26 8.83 -18.66
CA LEU A 93 5.98 8.14 -18.49
C LEU A 93 5.88 7.45 -17.12
N GLU A 94 6.91 6.69 -16.74
CA GLU A 94 7.01 6.06 -15.42
C GLU A 94 6.93 7.08 -14.30
N LYS A 95 7.65 8.20 -14.43
CA LYS A 95 7.64 9.26 -13.42
C LYS A 95 6.26 9.94 -13.28
N THR A 96 5.56 10.20 -14.38
CA THR A 96 4.17 10.69 -14.31
C THR A 96 3.22 9.68 -13.68
N LEU A 97 3.36 8.40 -14.01
CA LEU A 97 2.56 7.33 -13.41
C LEU A 97 2.85 7.16 -11.91
N GLN A 98 4.11 7.30 -11.49
CA GLN A 98 4.50 7.34 -10.08
C GLN A 98 3.93 8.56 -9.36
N GLY A 99 4.05 9.75 -9.95
CA GLY A 99 3.53 11.00 -9.38
C GLY A 99 2.00 11.00 -9.20
N LEU A 100 1.29 10.24 -10.03
CA LEU A 100 -0.15 10.03 -9.95
C LEU A 100 -0.55 8.82 -9.08
N GLY A 101 0.41 8.08 -8.52
CA GLY A 101 0.17 6.93 -7.64
C GLY A 101 -0.21 5.63 -8.35
N TYR A 102 -0.03 5.53 -9.67
CA TYR A 102 -0.31 4.31 -10.45
C TYR A 102 0.83 3.29 -10.40
N LEU A 103 2.05 3.74 -10.08
CA LEU A 103 3.21 2.88 -9.85
C LEU A 103 3.64 2.98 -8.39
N ALA A 104 3.36 1.94 -7.61
CA ALA A 104 3.99 1.74 -6.33
C ALA A 104 5.47 1.47 -6.59
N THR A 105 6.34 2.42 -6.26
CA THR A 105 7.76 2.11 -6.25
C THR A 105 7.99 1.07 -5.15
N ASN A 106 8.67 -0.04 -5.47
CA ASN A 106 9.12 -1.01 -4.46
C ASN A 106 9.91 -0.33 -3.32
N THR A 107 10.36 0.90 -3.52
CA THR A 107 11.00 1.78 -2.56
C THR A 107 10.14 2.13 -1.34
N GLU A 108 8.80 2.26 -1.47
CA GLU A 108 7.93 2.53 -0.31
C GLU A 108 7.78 1.31 0.60
N GLN A 109 7.96 0.11 0.05
CA GLN A 109 7.91 -1.15 0.80
C GLN A 109 9.24 -1.43 1.54
N VAL A 110 10.38 -1.01 0.97
CA VAL A 110 11.71 -1.17 1.59
C VAL A 110 11.97 -0.10 2.66
N CYS A 111 11.58 1.16 2.42
CA CYS A 111 11.77 2.24 3.40
C CYS A 111 10.96 1.99 4.68
N ASN A 112 9.70 1.55 4.57
CA ASN A 112 8.89 1.20 5.74
C ASN A 112 9.42 -0.02 6.51
N GLN A 113 10.00 -1.01 5.83
CA GLN A 113 10.57 -2.19 6.48
C GLN A 113 11.88 -1.86 7.23
N GLN A 114 12.77 -1.05 6.65
CA GLN A 114 14.01 -0.64 7.31
C GLN A 114 13.74 0.23 8.54
N THR A 115 12.83 1.21 8.45
CA THR A 115 12.48 2.04 9.61
C THR A 115 11.75 1.23 10.69
N GLN A 116 10.98 0.20 10.31
CA GLN A 116 10.37 -0.73 11.27
C GLN A 116 11.39 -1.65 11.95
N GLU A 117 12.39 -2.15 11.23
CA GLU A 117 13.47 -2.95 11.82
C GLU A 117 14.32 -2.12 12.77
N GLU A 118 14.66 -0.88 12.41
CA GLU A 118 15.39 0.03 13.29
C GLU A 118 14.60 0.38 14.56
N LEU A 119 13.29 0.61 14.43
CA LEU A 119 12.43 0.92 15.57
C LEU A 119 12.22 -0.31 16.47
N PHE A 120 12.14 -1.51 15.88
CA PHE A 120 12.05 -2.76 16.63
C PHE A 120 13.35 -3.08 17.35
N GLU A 121 14.50 -2.81 16.73
CA GLU A 121 15.81 -3.02 17.34
C GLU A 121 16.09 -1.99 18.45
N ALA A 122 15.66 -0.73 18.26
CA ALA A 122 15.69 0.30 19.31
C ALA A 122 14.77 -0.06 20.50
N LEU A 123 13.58 -0.61 20.24
CA LEU A 123 12.66 -1.05 21.29
C LEU A 123 13.24 -2.25 22.06
N LYS A 124 13.85 -3.23 21.36
CA LYS A 124 14.56 -4.33 22.02
C LYS A 124 15.70 -3.85 22.90
N ALA A 125 16.53 -2.94 22.39
CA ALA A 125 17.66 -2.38 23.14
C ALA A 125 17.17 -1.65 24.40
N SER A 126 16.10 -0.86 24.28
CA SER A 126 15.49 -0.16 25.41
C SER A 126 14.88 -1.13 26.44
N ILE A 127 14.19 -2.18 26.01
CA ILE A 127 13.66 -3.22 26.91
C ILE A 127 14.80 -3.94 27.62
N PHE A 128 15.86 -4.30 26.88
CA PHE A 128 17.01 -4.99 27.46
C PHE A 128 17.69 -4.13 28.53
N GLU A 129 17.95 -2.86 28.22
CA GLU A 129 18.54 -1.90 29.16
C GLU A 129 17.66 -1.69 30.40
N GLN A 130 16.34 -1.61 30.22
CA GLN A 130 15.40 -1.43 31.34
C GLN A 130 15.31 -2.69 32.22
N VAL A 131 15.41 -3.88 31.63
CA VAL A 131 15.47 -5.15 32.38
C VAL A 131 16.79 -5.30 33.13
N THR A 132 17.93 -4.93 32.52
CA THR A 132 19.23 -5.02 33.19
C THR A 132 19.35 -4.02 34.33
N THR A 133 18.89 -2.79 34.13
CA THR A 133 18.92 -1.76 35.18
C THR A 133 18.03 -2.12 36.36
N GLU A 134 16.86 -2.70 36.13
CA GLU A 134 16.03 -3.21 37.24
C GLU A 134 16.59 -4.47 37.90
N ALA A 135 17.27 -5.34 37.15
CA ALA A 135 17.99 -6.49 37.71
C ALA A 135 19.15 -6.05 38.62
N GLU A 136 19.86 -4.98 38.26
CA GLU A 136 20.90 -4.38 39.09
C GLU A 136 20.31 -3.70 40.33
N ARG A 137 19.24 -2.93 40.16
CA ARG A 137 18.54 -2.26 41.26
C ARG A 137 18.00 -3.24 42.30
N THR A 138 17.46 -4.37 41.84
CA THR A 138 17.01 -5.46 42.73
C THR A 138 18.19 -6.14 43.43
N ARG A 139 19.32 -6.34 42.75
CA ARG A 139 20.54 -6.88 43.38
C ARG A 139 21.11 -5.94 44.44
N GLU A 140 21.11 -4.63 44.20
CA GLU A 140 21.52 -3.61 45.17
C GLU A 140 20.58 -3.53 46.36
N HIS A 141 19.27 -3.65 46.14
CA HIS A 141 18.30 -3.64 47.23
C HIS A 141 18.43 -4.89 48.12
N LEU A 142 18.68 -6.06 47.51
CA LEU A 142 18.97 -7.29 48.26
C LEU A 142 20.28 -7.19 49.04
N SER A 143 21.33 -6.61 48.45
CA SER A 143 22.61 -6.43 49.14
C SER A 143 22.52 -5.41 50.28
N ALA A 144 21.73 -4.35 50.12
CA ALA A 144 21.47 -3.35 51.15
C ALA A 144 20.66 -3.93 52.31
N VAL A 145 19.61 -4.70 52.02
CA VAL A 145 18.83 -5.42 53.05
C VAL A 145 19.72 -6.40 53.79
N MET A 146 20.51 -7.21 53.07
CA MET A 146 21.43 -8.19 53.68
C MET A 146 22.53 -7.51 54.53
N SER A 147 23.04 -6.36 54.11
CA SER A 147 24.01 -5.55 54.86
C SER A 147 23.38 -4.89 56.09
N SER A 148 22.14 -4.42 55.98
CA SER A 148 21.39 -3.84 57.10
C SER A 148 21.07 -4.88 58.17
N THR A 149 20.79 -6.13 57.78
CA THR A 149 20.58 -7.24 58.70
C THR A 149 21.87 -7.64 59.41
N LEU A 150 23.01 -7.65 58.72
CA LEU A 150 24.33 -7.94 59.34
C LEU A 150 24.79 -6.82 60.28
N ALA A 151 24.48 -5.56 59.99
CA ALA A 151 24.76 -4.45 60.90
C ALA A 151 23.90 -4.50 62.17
N ALA A 152 22.67 -5.03 62.10
CA ALA A 152 21.80 -5.24 63.25
C ALA A 152 22.23 -6.42 64.15
N GLU A 153 23.08 -7.34 63.66
CA GLU A 153 23.69 -8.40 64.47
C GLU A 153 24.70 -7.89 65.52
N GLY A 154 25.20 -6.66 65.35
CA GLY A 154 26.20 -6.05 66.25
C GLY A 154 25.69 -5.62 67.63
N GLU A 155 24.37 -5.48 67.83
CA GLU A 155 23.82 -4.90 69.08
C GLU A 155 22.93 -5.83 69.92
N LYS A 156 22.45 -6.99 69.43
CA LYS A 156 21.60 -7.88 70.27
C LYS A 156 21.86 -9.37 70.03
N GLY A 157 22.62 -9.98 70.95
CA GLY A 157 22.72 -11.43 71.07
C GLY A 157 21.40 -12.08 71.49
N SER A 158 20.65 -12.60 70.52
CA SER A 158 19.69 -13.70 70.69
C SER A 158 19.35 -14.30 69.33
N ALA A 159 20.07 -15.37 68.96
CA ALA A 159 20.06 -15.95 67.62
C ALA A 159 18.72 -16.64 67.20
N ALA A 160 17.81 -16.90 68.15
CA ALA A 160 16.55 -17.61 67.85
C ALA A 160 15.44 -16.66 67.34
N ASN A 161 15.30 -15.47 67.93
CA ASN A 161 14.29 -14.48 67.49
C ASN A 161 14.69 -13.74 66.21
N THR A 162 15.99 -13.69 65.90
CA THR A 162 16.51 -13.02 64.71
C THR A 162 16.34 -13.86 63.45
N VAL A 163 16.54 -15.19 63.51
CA VAL A 163 16.29 -16.07 62.37
C VAL A 163 14.82 -16.04 61.98
N GLU A 164 13.89 -16.06 62.94
CA GLU A 164 12.45 -15.99 62.66
C GLU A 164 12.04 -14.64 62.04
N ALA A 165 12.58 -13.53 62.55
CA ALA A 165 12.35 -12.19 61.97
C ALA A 165 12.97 -12.02 60.57
N VAL A 166 14.16 -12.60 60.32
CA VAL A 166 14.82 -12.61 59.01
C VAL A 166 14.06 -13.51 58.04
N THR A 167 13.58 -14.67 58.48
CA THR A 167 12.79 -15.58 57.63
C THR A 167 11.46 -14.93 57.26
N ALA A 168 10.81 -14.21 58.19
CA ALA A 168 9.61 -13.44 57.91
C ALA A 168 9.85 -12.27 56.94
N ALA A 169 10.92 -11.49 57.13
CA ALA A 169 11.25 -10.37 56.24
C ALA A 169 11.67 -10.83 54.83
N VAL A 170 12.39 -11.96 54.72
CA VAL A 170 12.72 -12.58 53.44
C VAL A 170 11.46 -13.16 52.79
N SER A 171 10.56 -13.77 53.55
CA SER A 171 9.30 -14.29 53.00
C SER A 171 8.40 -13.16 52.47
N ASP A 172 8.30 -12.05 53.20
CA ASP A 172 7.51 -10.88 52.80
C ASP A 172 8.14 -10.18 51.57
N ALA A 173 9.47 -10.12 51.50
CA ALA A 173 10.17 -9.65 50.31
C ALA A 173 9.98 -10.58 49.10
N VAL A 174 10.03 -11.90 49.31
CA VAL A 174 9.79 -12.91 48.25
C VAL A 174 8.35 -12.86 47.76
N GLU A 175 7.37 -12.68 48.64
CA GLU A 175 5.96 -12.51 48.26
C GLU A 175 5.74 -11.17 47.53
N GLY A 176 6.37 -10.09 47.99
CA GLY A 176 6.37 -8.80 47.29
C GLY A 176 6.96 -8.88 45.87
N HIS A 177 8.10 -9.58 45.72
CA HIS A 177 8.72 -9.83 44.42
C HIS A 177 7.89 -10.78 43.54
N HIS A 178 7.24 -11.78 44.12
CA HIS A 178 6.34 -12.66 43.38
C HIS A 178 5.12 -11.89 42.86
N ALA A 179 4.54 -11.01 43.69
CA ALA A 179 3.45 -10.13 43.29
C ALA A 179 3.87 -9.12 42.21
N GLN A 180 5.10 -8.58 42.27
CA GLN A 180 5.64 -7.68 41.27
C GLN A 180 5.93 -8.41 39.94
N ASN A 181 6.53 -9.60 39.98
CA ASN A 181 6.75 -10.43 38.80
C ASN A 181 5.44 -10.86 38.15
N ALA A 182 4.41 -11.20 38.95
CA ALA A 182 3.08 -11.49 38.43
C ALA A 182 2.46 -10.28 37.72
N ARG A 183 2.76 -9.04 38.14
CA ARG A 183 2.33 -7.82 37.45
C ARG A 183 3.10 -7.59 36.15
N LEU A 184 4.41 -7.81 36.14
CA LEU A 184 5.23 -7.71 34.92
C LEU A 184 4.81 -8.74 33.87
N VAL A 185 4.56 -9.99 34.28
CA VAL A 185 4.05 -11.04 33.39
C VAL A 185 2.71 -10.63 32.78
N LYS A 186 1.77 -10.10 33.57
CA LYS A 186 0.48 -9.59 33.05
C LYS A 186 0.65 -8.41 32.09
N LEU A 187 1.64 -7.55 32.31
CA LEU A 187 1.92 -6.42 31.41
C LEU A 187 2.49 -6.91 30.08
N VAL A 188 3.42 -7.86 30.11
CA VAL A 188 4.00 -8.52 28.92
C VAL A 188 2.92 -9.30 28.16
N GLU A 189 2.03 -10.02 28.84
CA GLU A 189 0.89 -10.70 28.22
C GLU A 189 -0.05 -9.71 27.53
N ARG A 190 -0.38 -8.59 28.17
CA ARG A 190 -1.21 -7.54 27.58
C ARG A 190 -0.57 -6.93 26.33
N GLN A 191 0.72 -6.61 26.41
CA GLN A 191 1.47 -6.05 25.27
C GLN A 191 1.60 -7.07 24.13
N SER A 192 1.81 -8.35 24.44
CA SER A 192 1.80 -9.43 23.45
C SER A 192 0.44 -9.55 22.75
N GLN A 193 -0.65 -9.41 23.50
CA GLN A 193 -2.00 -9.43 22.96
C GLN A 193 -2.28 -8.21 22.05
N GLU A 194 -1.87 -7.01 22.47
CA GLU A 194 -1.95 -5.80 21.63
C GLU A 194 -1.14 -5.94 20.33
N ILE A 195 0.07 -6.53 20.41
CA ILE A 195 0.89 -6.80 19.22
C ILE A 195 0.21 -7.82 18.29
N ALA A 196 -0.43 -8.85 18.84
CA ALA A 196 -1.16 -9.84 18.05
C ALA A 196 -2.36 -9.22 17.32
N GLU A 197 -3.11 -8.36 18.00
CA GLU A 197 -4.24 -7.61 17.43
C GLU A 197 -3.79 -6.65 16.33
N LEU A 198 -2.70 -5.90 16.56
CA LEU A 198 -2.12 -5.00 15.55
C LEU A 198 -1.61 -5.77 14.33
N LYS A 199 -0.97 -6.93 14.52
CA LYS A 199 -0.56 -7.81 13.42
C LYS A 199 -1.76 -8.35 12.63
N GLN A 200 -2.84 -8.73 13.29
CA GLN A 200 -4.06 -9.18 12.63
C GLN A 200 -4.71 -8.06 11.83
N MET A 201 -4.79 -6.85 12.40
CA MET A 201 -5.30 -5.68 11.70
C MET A 201 -4.46 -5.36 10.46
N LEU A 202 -3.13 -5.42 10.59
CA LEU A 202 -2.21 -5.19 9.47
C LEU A 202 -2.34 -6.27 8.39
N ALA A 203 -2.50 -7.54 8.78
CA ALA A 203 -2.76 -8.63 7.83
C ALA A 203 -4.07 -8.41 7.08
N SER A 204 -5.13 -7.99 7.78
CA SER A 204 -6.43 -7.69 7.15
C SER A 204 -6.34 -6.50 6.18
N GLN A 205 -5.59 -5.46 6.55
CA GLN A 205 -5.37 -4.29 5.70
C GLN A 205 -4.54 -4.67 4.47
N SER A 206 -3.51 -5.51 4.64
CA SER A 206 -2.68 -6.03 3.55
C SER A 206 -3.49 -6.92 2.60
N GLU A 207 -4.41 -7.72 3.13
CA GLU A 207 -5.32 -8.53 2.32
C GLU A 207 -6.33 -7.65 1.55
N LEU A 208 -6.85 -6.59 2.17
CA LEU A 208 -7.76 -5.64 1.54
C LEU A 208 -7.04 -4.86 0.43
N ILE A 209 -5.82 -4.39 0.68
CA ILE A 209 -4.94 -3.81 -0.34
C ILE A 209 -4.67 -4.82 -1.45
N GLY A 210 -4.38 -6.09 -1.12
CA GLY A 210 -4.21 -7.16 -2.09
C GLY A 210 -5.45 -7.43 -2.93
N LYS A 211 -6.66 -7.35 -2.33
CA LYS A 211 -7.94 -7.50 -3.01
C LYS A 211 -8.28 -6.29 -3.88
N LEU A 212 -7.94 -5.08 -3.47
CA LEU A 212 -8.09 -3.88 -4.29
C LEU A 212 -7.07 -3.86 -5.44
N SER A 213 -5.83 -4.26 -5.18
CA SER A 213 -4.76 -4.38 -6.17
C SER A 213 -5.05 -5.49 -7.19
N LYS A 214 -5.49 -6.67 -6.76
CA LYS A 214 -5.85 -7.79 -7.66
C LYS A 214 -7.24 -7.66 -8.28
N GLY A 215 -8.18 -7.03 -7.58
CA GLY A 215 -9.54 -6.74 -8.05
C GLY A 215 -9.59 -5.66 -9.13
N GLY A 216 -8.53 -4.87 -9.28
CA GLY A 216 -8.37 -3.90 -10.38
C GLY A 216 -7.82 -4.49 -11.69
N ILE A 217 -7.41 -5.77 -11.73
CA ILE A 217 -6.67 -6.34 -12.88
C ILE A 217 -7.33 -7.58 -13.49
N SER A 218 -8.42 -8.12 -12.93
CA SER A 218 -9.08 -9.30 -13.52
C SER A 218 -10.53 -9.04 -13.89
N SER A 219 -10.73 -8.57 -15.11
CA SER A 219 -11.99 -8.71 -15.83
C SER A 219 -11.68 -9.03 -17.29
N GLN A 220 -11.84 -10.31 -17.62
CA GLN A 220 -11.95 -10.93 -18.95
C GLN A 220 -10.67 -11.33 -19.71
N ALA A 221 -10.22 -12.56 -19.44
CA ALA A 221 -9.94 -13.55 -20.50
C ALA A 221 -10.18 -14.98 -19.98
N GLY A 222 -11.29 -15.58 -20.45
CA GLY A 222 -11.64 -17.02 -20.57
C GLY A 222 -11.13 -18.07 -19.58
N LEU A 223 -12.06 -18.82 -18.97
CA LEU A 223 -12.45 -20.16 -19.45
C LEU A 223 -13.58 -20.78 -18.58
N SER A 224 -14.46 -21.47 -19.30
CA SER A 224 -15.61 -22.32 -18.99
C SER A 224 -15.69 -23.12 -17.67
N ASN A 225 -16.96 -23.28 -17.26
CA ASN A 225 -17.65 -24.45 -16.68
C ASN A 225 -17.65 -24.72 -15.16
N GLN A 226 -18.88 -24.74 -14.61
CA GLN A 226 -19.46 -25.49 -13.45
C GLN A 226 -18.72 -25.41 -12.11
N GLU A 227 -19.33 -25.24 -10.93
CA GLU A 227 -20.70 -25.38 -10.44
C GLU A 227 -20.76 -24.75 -9.03
N GLN A 228 -21.89 -24.10 -8.74
CA GLN A 228 -22.56 -23.86 -7.44
C GLN A 228 -21.73 -23.62 -6.15
N GLY A 229 -21.93 -22.42 -5.60
CA GLY A 229 -21.62 -22.06 -4.22
C GLY A 229 -22.41 -20.81 -3.83
N GLU A 230 -23.65 -21.03 -3.40
CA GLU A 230 -24.65 -20.07 -2.95
C GLU A 230 -24.09 -19.15 -1.84
N THR A 231 -24.01 -17.85 -2.11
CA THR A 231 -23.98 -16.80 -1.09
C THR A 231 -25.03 -15.75 -1.48
N PRO A 232 -25.86 -15.25 -0.54
CA PRO A 232 -26.95 -14.35 -0.87
C PRO A 232 -26.34 -12.97 -1.09
N VAL A 233 -25.91 -12.70 -2.33
CA VAL A 233 -25.69 -11.33 -2.78
C VAL A 233 -27.07 -10.70 -2.84
N VAL A 234 -27.45 -10.05 -1.74
CA VAL A 234 -28.60 -9.14 -1.69
C VAL A 234 -28.43 -8.19 -2.87
N ASP A 235 -29.29 -8.38 -3.87
CA ASP A 235 -29.18 -7.75 -5.17
C ASP A 235 -29.26 -6.22 -4.98
N LEU A 236 -28.11 -5.56 -5.10
CA LEU A 236 -27.95 -4.12 -4.94
C LEU A 236 -28.87 -3.36 -5.91
N ASN A 237 -29.21 -3.97 -7.06
CA ASN A 237 -30.18 -3.43 -8.00
C ASN A 237 -31.61 -3.43 -7.44
N GLU A 238 -31.98 -4.44 -6.66
CA GLU A 238 -33.31 -4.53 -6.05
C GLU A 238 -33.46 -3.50 -4.90
N ARG A 239 -32.39 -3.30 -4.11
CA ARG A 239 -32.30 -2.21 -3.11
C ARG A 239 -32.32 -0.82 -3.75
N LEU A 240 -31.59 -0.62 -4.85
CA LEU A 240 -31.60 0.64 -5.61
C LEU A 240 -32.99 0.94 -6.21
N ALA A 241 -33.68 -0.08 -6.72
CA ALA A 241 -35.03 0.06 -7.23
C ALA A 241 -36.03 0.43 -6.12
N HIS A 242 -35.90 -0.16 -4.91
CA HIS A 242 -36.75 0.18 -3.77
C HIS A 242 -36.47 1.60 -3.24
N VAL A 243 -35.20 2.02 -3.15
CA VAL A 243 -34.80 3.38 -2.75
C VAL A 243 -35.30 4.42 -3.75
N GLN A 244 -35.22 4.15 -5.06
CA GLN A 244 -35.80 5.03 -6.07
C GLN A 244 -37.33 5.10 -5.98
N LYS A 245 -38.00 3.99 -5.64
CA LYS A 245 -39.46 3.96 -5.41
C LYS A 245 -39.88 4.77 -4.19
N ILE A 246 -39.10 4.74 -3.11
CA ILE A 246 -39.33 5.57 -1.91
C ILE A 246 -39.09 7.05 -2.23
N LYS A 247 -38.02 7.37 -2.96
CA LYS A 247 -37.70 8.75 -3.38
C LYS A 247 -38.80 9.34 -4.29
N LYS A 248 -39.42 8.50 -5.12
CA LYS A 248 -40.56 8.90 -5.99
C LYS A 248 -41.88 9.09 -5.22
N LYS A 249 -41.99 8.59 -3.99
CA LYS A 249 -43.18 8.74 -3.13
C LYS A 249 -43.12 9.96 -2.20
N GLY A 250 -42.08 10.78 -2.28
CA GLY A 250 -42.06 12.10 -1.64
C GLY A 250 -42.22 12.06 -0.13
N ILE A 251 -41.45 11.20 0.55
CA ILE A 251 -41.23 11.33 1.99
C ILE A 251 -39.73 11.63 2.13
N PHE A 252 -39.46 12.92 2.37
CA PHE A 252 -38.20 13.66 2.33
C PHE A 252 -37.65 14.00 0.94
#